data_AF-A0A926LVZ8-F1
#
_entry.id   AF-A0A926LVZ8-F1
#
_cell.length_a   1.000
_cell.length_b   1.000
_cell.length_c   1.000
_cell.angle_alpha   90.00
_cell.angle_beta   90.00
_cell.angle_gamma   90.00
#
_symmetry.space_group_name_H-M   'P 1'
#
loop_
_entity.id
_entity.type
_entity.pdbx_description
1 polymer ?
#
loop_
_entity_poly.entity_id
_entity_poly.type
_entity_poly.pdbx_seq_one_letter_code
_entity_poly.pdbx_strand_id
1 'polypeptide(L)'
;LYRRLPKRGFNPISRVNIAIMNLEKIQFFINEKTINPTETINIEMLKKLKLINKNSQKLKILGTGEIKDKVNIEADLASKSAIEKLEKISGSIQLKK
;
A
#
# COMPACT_ATOMS: atom_id res chain seq x y z
N LEU A 1 20.97 -19.77 -34.69
CA LEU A 1 22.05 -19.84 -33.68
C LEU A 1 21.86 -18.68 -32.69
N TYR A 2 21.37 -18.91 -31.46
CA TYR A 2 21.28 -17.85 -30.44
C TYR A 2 22.46 -17.94 -29.48
N ARG A 3 23.11 -16.81 -29.18
CA ARG A 3 24.15 -16.74 -28.15
C ARG A 3 23.51 -16.74 -26.77
N ARG A 4 24.12 -17.45 -25.82
CA ARG A 4 23.75 -17.34 -24.41
C ARG A 4 24.08 -15.94 -23.90
N LEU A 5 23.11 -15.31 -23.25
CA LEU A 5 23.31 -14.06 -22.54
C LEU A 5 24.03 -14.32 -21.21
N PRO A 6 24.91 -13.40 -20.78
CA PRO A 6 25.58 -13.53 -19.48
C PRO A 6 24.57 -13.46 -18.34
N LYS A 7 24.83 -14.19 -17.26
CA LYS A 7 24.06 -14.07 -16.01
C LYS A 7 24.24 -12.65 -15.47
N ARG A 8 23.14 -11.97 -15.12
CA ARG A 8 23.15 -10.59 -14.62
C ARG A 8 22.62 -10.51 -13.19
N GLY A 9 23.32 -9.73 -12.37
CA GLY A 9 22.92 -9.41 -11.00
C GLY A 9 23.02 -10.58 -10.02
N PHE A 10 22.47 -10.36 -8.83
CA PHE A 10 22.31 -11.36 -7.78
C PHE A 10 20.93 -11.23 -7.15
N ASN A 11 20.42 -12.32 -6.55
CA ASN A 11 19.19 -12.27 -5.76
C ASN A 11 19.54 -11.92 -4.31
N PRO A 12 19.02 -10.81 -3.76
CA PRO A 12 19.28 -10.45 -2.36
C PRO A 12 18.64 -11.47 -1.41
N ILE A 13 19.39 -11.87 -0.38
CA ILE A 13 18.98 -12.87 0.61
C ILE A 13 17.87 -12.31 1.53
N SER A 14 17.98 -11.05 1.96
CA SER A 14 17.07 -10.42 2.91
C SER A 14 15.89 -9.70 2.23
N ARG A 15 15.19 -10.37 1.30
CA ARG A 15 14.02 -9.78 0.64
C ARG A 15 12.83 -9.75 1.59
N VAL A 16 12.40 -8.56 1.97
CA VAL A 16 11.16 -8.36 2.75
C VAL A 16 9.96 -8.28 1.81
N ASN A 17 8.91 -9.05 2.10
CA ASN A 17 7.67 -9.00 1.34
C ASN A 17 6.86 -7.77 1.77
N ILE A 18 6.77 -6.80 0.86
CA ILE A 18 6.04 -5.55 1.04
C ILE A 18 4.74 -5.64 0.24
N ALA A 19 3.61 -5.45 0.91
CA ALA A 19 2.33 -5.25 0.27
C ALA A 19 2.26 -3.83 -0.28
N ILE A 20 1.81 -3.69 -1.52
CA ILE A 20 1.65 -2.40 -2.18
C ILE A 20 0.17 -2.12 -2.33
N MET A 21 -0.24 -0.92 -1.94
CA MET A 21 -1.60 -0.43 -2.11
C MET A 21 -1.60 0.97 -2.70
N ASN A 22 -2.44 1.18 -3.71
CA ASN A 22 -2.65 2.47 -4.34
C ASN A 22 -3.87 3.17 -3.72
N LEU A 23 -3.86 4.51 -3.69
CA LEU A 23 -5.01 5.31 -3.24
C LEU A 23 -6.29 5.00 -4.02
N GLU A 24 -6.20 4.78 -5.33
CA GLU A 24 -7.35 4.37 -6.17
C GLU A 24 -8.07 3.12 -5.64
N LYS A 25 -7.30 2.11 -5.23
CA LYS A 25 -7.86 0.87 -4.70
C LYS A 25 -8.54 1.11 -3.35
N ILE A 26 -7.98 1.98 -2.52
CA ILE A 26 -8.60 2.36 -1.25
C ILE A 26 -9.95 3.00 -1.51
N GLN A 27 -10.03 3.95 -2.44
CA GLN A 27 -11.29 4.59 -2.82
C GLN A 27 -12.30 3.58 -3.36
N PHE A 28 -11.86 2.63 -4.19
CA PHE A 28 -12.71 1.57 -4.71
C PHE A 28 -13.32 0.72 -3.58
N PHE A 29 -12.52 0.32 -2.59
CA PHE A 29 -13.00 -0.47 -1.46
C PHE A 29 -13.92 0.31 -0.51
N ILE A 30 -13.73 1.62 -0.39
CA ILE A 30 -14.67 2.50 0.33
C ILE A 30 -16.02 2.53 -0.41
N ASN A 31 -16.00 2.68 -1.74
CA ASN A 31 -17.22 2.68 -2.55
C ASN A 31 -17.97 1.34 -2.48
N GLU A 32 -17.25 0.21 -2.48
CA GLU A 32 -17.82 -1.13 -2.30
C GLU A 32 -18.26 -1.42 -0.86
N LYS A 33 -18.10 -0.47 0.07
CA LYS A 33 -18.38 -0.60 1.52
C LYS A 33 -17.64 -1.77 2.19
N THR A 34 -16.53 -2.22 1.60
CA THR A 34 -15.67 -3.25 2.18
C THR A 34 -14.72 -2.67 3.23
N ILE A 35 -14.43 -1.38 3.13
CA ILE A 35 -13.66 -0.62 4.12
C ILE A 35 -14.52 0.52 4.65
N ASN A 36 -14.67 0.60 5.98
CA ASN A 36 -15.29 1.73 6.63
C ASN A 36 -14.28 2.90 6.69
N PRO A 37 -14.62 4.10 6.19
CA PRO A 37 -13.71 5.25 6.20
C PRO A 37 -13.43 5.79 7.62
N THR A 38 -14.24 5.39 8.60
CA THR A 38 -14.08 5.73 10.02
C THR A 38 -13.02 4.89 10.72
N GLU A 39 -12.68 3.71 10.19
CA GLU A 39 -11.70 2.81 10.79
C GLU A 39 -10.28 3.12 10.28
N THR A 40 -9.29 2.87 11.14
CA THR A 40 -7.88 2.97 10.77
C THR A 40 -7.49 1.83 9.83
N ILE A 41 -7.08 2.17 8.62
CA ILE A 41 -6.63 1.20 7.62
C ILE A 41 -5.24 0.71 8.03
N ASN A 42 -5.19 -0.48 8.65
CA ASN A 42 -3.96 -1.14 9.12
C ASN A 42 -3.73 -2.46 8.37
N ILE A 43 -2.49 -2.97 8.37
CA ILE A 43 -2.10 -4.21 7.69
C ILE A 43 -2.91 -5.43 8.14
N GLU A 44 -3.28 -5.49 9.42
CA GLU A 44 -4.10 -6.58 9.98
C GLU A 44 -5.52 -6.59 9.43
N MET A 45 -6.15 -5.42 9.34
CA MET A 45 -7.48 -5.26 8.75
C MET A 45 -7.47 -5.69 7.28
N LEU A 46 -6.45 -5.26 6.55
CA LEU A 46 -6.31 -5.58 5.12
C LEU A 46 -6.02 -7.07 4.88
N LYS A 47 -5.33 -7.74 5.80
CA LYS A 47 -5.16 -9.20 5.78
C LYS A 47 -6.46 -9.93 6.09
N LYS A 48 -7.26 -9.46 7.07
CA LYS A 48 -8.58 -10.03 7.38
C LYS A 48 -9.54 -9.92 6.20
N LEU A 49 -9.56 -8.77 5.53
CA LEU A 49 -10.34 -8.51 4.32
C LEU A 49 -9.76 -9.20 3.06
N LYS A 50 -8.65 -9.94 3.18
CA LYS A 50 -7.94 -10.61 2.07
C LYS A 50 -7.53 -9.69 0.91
N LEU A 51 -7.41 -8.38 1.17
CA LEU A 51 -6.95 -7.38 0.20
C LEU A 51 -5.44 -7.44 -0.02
N ILE A 52 -4.73 -8.00 0.95
CA ILE A 52 -3.28 -8.19 0.94
C ILE A 52 -2.94 -9.65 1.22
N ASN A 53 -1.82 -10.12 0.64
CA ASN A 53 -1.28 -11.44 0.93
C ASN A 53 -0.93 -11.60 2.43
N LYS A 54 -1.33 -12.74 3.01
CA LYS A 54 -1.09 -13.07 4.42
C LYS A 54 0.41 -12.98 4.80
N ASN A 55 1.28 -13.32 3.85
CA ASN A 55 2.72 -13.39 4.04
C ASN A 55 3.44 -12.03 3.94
N SER A 56 2.72 -10.96 3.62
CA SER A 56 3.30 -9.61 3.57
C SER A 56 3.58 -9.10 4.98
N GLN A 57 4.81 -8.63 5.21
CA GLN A 57 5.25 -8.16 6.52
C GLN A 57 5.10 -6.64 6.66
N LYS A 58 5.26 -5.91 5.55
CA LYS A 58 5.18 -4.45 5.52
C LYS A 58 4.12 -3.97 4.55
N LEU A 59 3.55 -2.79 4.80
CA LEU A 59 2.60 -2.10 3.95
C LEU A 59 3.23 -0.83 3.37
N LYS A 60 3.15 -0.68 2.05
CA LYS A 60 3.53 0.54 1.32
C LYS A 60 2.33 1.15 0.61
N ILE A 61 2.06 2.42 0.90
CA ILE A 61 1.03 3.21 0.21
C ILE A 61 1.66 4.01 -0.93
N LEU A 62 1.02 3.94 -2.09
CA LEU A 62 1.40 4.66 -3.30
C LEU A 62 0.30 5.62 -3.75
N GLY A 63 0.72 6.76 -4.30
CA GLY A 63 -0.16 7.86 -4.70
C GLY A 63 -0.83 7.72 -6.06
N THR A 64 -1.01 6.51 -6.60
CA THR A 64 -1.69 6.32 -7.88
C THR A 64 -3.20 6.49 -7.71
N GLY A 65 -3.81 7.35 -8.55
CA GLY A 65 -5.23 7.73 -8.50
C GLY A 65 -5.55 8.86 -7.52
N GLU A 66 -6.84 9.10 -7.35
CA GLU A 66 -7.40 10.11 -6.44
C GLU A 66 -8.15 9.43 -5.31
N ILE A 67 -8.15 10.09 -4.15
CA ILE A 67 -8.97 9.73 -3.01
C ILE A 67 -9.85 10.95 -2.71
N LYS A 68 -11.10 10.73 -2.31
CA LYS A 68 -12.06 11.81 -2.04
C LYS A 68 -12.50 11.80 -0.58
N ASP A 69 -12.51 10.61 0.01
CA ASP A 69 -12.91 10.42 1.40
C ASP A 69 -11.74 10.65 2.36
N LYS A 70 -12.07 11.17 3.53
CA LYS A 70 -11.13 11.29 4.63
C LYS A 70 -10.87 9.91 5.22
N VAL A 71 -9.60 9.48 5.18
CA VAL A 71 -9.16 8.19 5.74
C VAL A 71 -7.96 8.36 6.65
N ASN A 72 -7.91 7.49 7.66
CA ASN A 72 -6.76 7.32 8.54
C ASN A 72 -6.02 6.05 8.15
N ILE A 73 -4.76 6.16 7.74
CA ILE A 73 -3.98 5.03 7.24
C ILE A 73 -2.75 4.82 8.11
N GLU A 74 -2.55 3.59 8.59
CA GLU A 74 -1.33 3.13 9.26
C GLU A 74 -0.51 2.26 8.29
N ALA A 75 0.71 2.69 7.97
CA ALA A 75 1.59 1.96 7.05
C ALA A 75 3.06 2.06 7.45
N ASP A 76 3.90 1.14 6.98
CA ASP A 76 5.36 1.19 7.22
C ASP A 76 6.06 2.18 6.28
N LEU A 77 5.54 2.31 5.05
CA LEU A 77 6.13 3.11 3.99
C LEU A 77 5.05 3.86 3.22
N ALA A 78 5.32 5.10 2.85
CA ALA A 78 4.45 5.90 1.99
C ALA A 78 5.26 6.63 0.91
N SER A 79 4.69 6.80 -0.28
CA SER A 79 5.29 7.65 -1.31
C SER A 79 5.01 9.13 -1.02
N LYS A 80 5.91 10.03 -1.45
CA LYS A 80 5.74 11.48 -1.30
C LYS A 80 4.41 11.96 -1.89
N SER A 81 4.12 11.52 -3.11
CA SER A 81 2.85 11.83 -3.78
C SER A 81 1.61 11.30 -3.04
N ALA A 82 1.71 10.19 -2.29
CA ALA A 82 0.59 9.70 -1.49
C ALA A 82 0.33 10.61 -0.28
N ILE A 83 1.40 11.04 0.39
CA ILE A 83 1.33 11.94 1.56
C ILE A 83 0.68 13.27 1.13
N GLU A 84 1.18 13.89 0.06
CA GLU A 84 0.65 15.16 -0.46
C GLU A 84 -0.84 15.08 -0.82
N LYS A 85 -1.28 13.95 -1.41
CA LYS A 85 -2.68 13.76 -1.77
C LYS A 85 -3.57 13.56 -0.54
N LEU A 86 -3.09 12.85 0.47
CA LEU A 86 -3.84 12.64 1.71
C LEU A 86 -3.94 13.91 2.55
N GLU A 87 -2.88 14.71 2.61
CA GLU A 87 -2.88 16.03 3.28
C GLU A 87 -3.92 16.98 2.66
N LYS A 88 -4.06 16.99 1.33
CA LYS A 88 -5.08 17.80 0.63
C LYS A 88 -6.51 17.49 1.06
N ILE A 89 -6.77 16.26 1.50
CA ILE A 89 -8.09 15.77 1.90
C ILE A 89 -8.24 15.81 3.43
N SER A 90 -7.25 16.37 4.13
CA SER A 90 -7.15 16.34 5.59
C SER A 90 -7.19 14.91 6.16
N GLY A 91 -6.71 13.92 5.39
CA GLY A 91 -6.49 12.55 5.83
C GLY A 91 -5.23 12.44 6.69
N SER A 92 -5.15 11.40 7.52
CA SER A 92 -3.97 11.17 8.36
C SER A 92 -3.20 9.94 7.89
N ILE A 93 -1.86 10.07 7.86
CA ILE A 93 -0.94 8.95 7.66
C ILE A 93 -0.11 8.78 8.94
N GLN A 94 -0.13 7.59 9.50
CA GLN A 94 0.73 7.20 10.61
C GLN A 94 1.75 6.19 10.09
N LEU A 95 3.02 6.57 10.13
CA LEU A 95 4.13 5.71 9.77
C LEU A 95 4.53 4.87 10.98
N LYS A 96 4.27 3.56 10.94
CA LYS A 96 4.81 2.61 11.93
C LYS A 96 6.30 2.41 11.64
N LYS A 97 7.15 2.60 12.66
CA LYS A 97 8.59 2.35 12.60
C LYS A 97 8.91 0.88 12.75
#